data_AF-A0A349Z3Y3-F1
#
_entry.id   AF-A0A349Z3Y3-F1
#
_cell.length_a   1.000
_cell.length_b   1.000
_cell.length_c   1.000
_cell.angle_alpha   90.00
_cell.angle_beta   90.00
_cell.angle_gamma   90.00
#
_symmetry.space_group_name_H-M   'P 1'
#
loop_
_entity.id
_entity.type
_entity.pdbx_description
1 polymer ?
#
loop_
_entity_poly.entity_id
_entity_poly.type
_entity_poly.pdbx_seq_one_letter_code
_entity_poly.pdbx_strand_id
1 'polypeptide(L)'
;FKYAGGLYLLYLGIQMWLSRGRMALREEHSNQRVSRAQLISQGFITAIANPKGWAFFVALLPPFIDAAQPLSAQLVSLIAIILTLEFGCLLIYASGGRTLRTLLMQSGNVRIMNRIAGTLMAGVGLWLAFG
;
A
#
# COMPACT_ATOMS: atom_id res chain seq x y z
N PHE A 1 -13.60 -18.60 6.21
CA PHE A 1 -12.84 -17.37 5.89
C PHE A 1 -12.11 -17.43 4.54
N LYS A 2 -11.30 -18.47 4.26
CA LYS A 2 -10.54 -18.61 3.00
C LYS A 2 -11.41 -18.58 1.73
N TYR A 3 -12.49 -19.38 1.70
CA TYR A 3 -13.43 -19.41 0.56
C TYR A 3 -14.17 -18.08 0.32
N ALA A 4 -14.68 -17.45 1.38
CA ALA A 4 -15.38 -16.17 1.28
C ALA A 4 -14.44 -15.04 0.80
N GLY A 5 -13.22 -14.99 1.32
CA GLY A 5 -12.19 -14.07 0.85
C GLY A 5 -11.78 -14.35 -0.60
N GLY A 6 -11.61 -15.62 -0.96
CA GLY A 6 -11.26 -16.04 -2.32
C GLY A 6 -12.33 -15.69 -3.35
N LEU A 7 -13.60 -15.97 -3.06
CA LEU A 7 -14.75 -15.58 -3.89
C LEU A 7 -14.85 -14.06 -4.06
N TYR A 8 -14.61 -13.30 -2.98
CA TYR A 8 -14.62 -11.85 -3.05
C TYR A 8 -13.49 -11.31 -3.94
N LEU A 9 -12.27 -11.84 -3.82
CA LEU A 9 -11.13 -11.47 -4.67
C LEU A 9 -11.35 -11.87 -6.14
N LEU A 10 -11.96 -13.04 -6.38
CA LEU A 10 -12.32 -13.48 -7.72
C LEU A 10 -13.36 -12.54 -8.35
N TYR A 11 -14.41 -12.20 -7.61
CA TYR A 11 -15.42 -11.24 -8.03
C TYR A 11 -14.80 -9.88 -8.37
N LEU A 12 -13.91 -9.36 -7.51
CA LEU A 12 -13.21 -8.09 -7.75
C LEU A 12 -12.33 -8.16 -9.00
N GLY A 13 -11.59 -9.26 -9.18
CA GLY A 13 -10.73 -9.47 -10.36
C GLY A 13 -11.53 -9.50 -11.67
N ILE A 14 -12.68 -10.19 -11.68
CA ILE A 14 -13.60 -10.22 -12.82
C ILE A 14 -14.19 -8.83 -13.09
N GLN A 15 -14.58 -8.09 -12.04
CA GLN A 15 -15.09 -6.73 -12.15
C GLN A 15 -14.06 -5.77 -12.75
N MET A 16 -12.78 -5.90 -12.37
CA MET A 16 -11.67 -5.15 -12.96
C MET A 16 -11.45 -5.51 -14.43
N TRP A 17 -11.56 -6.80 -14.79
CA TRP A 17 -11.43 -7.28 -16.17
C TRP A 17 -12.54 -6.77 -17.09
N LEU A 18 -13.77 -6.68 -16.57
CA LEU A 18 -14.96 -6.20 -17.28
C LEU A 18 -15.06 -4.67 -17.31
N SER A 19 -14.40 -3.97 -16.37
CA SER A 19 -14.32 -2.50 -16.36
C SER A 19 -13.63 -2.00 -17.64
N ARG A 20 -14.42 -1.41 -18.54
CA ARG A 20 -14.01 -0.94 -19.87
C ARG A 20 -13.08 0.29 -19.90
N GLY A 21 -12.40 0.62 -18.80
CA GLY A 21 -11.42 1.71 -18.73
C GLY A 21 -11.83 2.88 -17.83
N ARG A 22 -12.93 2.77 -17.09
CA ARG A 22 -13.17 3.59 -15.90
C ARG A 22 -12.77 2.74 -14.72
N MET A 23 -11.67 3.07 -14.05
CA MET A 23 -11.36 2.52 -12.73
C MET A 23 -12.67 2.25 -12.00
N ALA A 24 -12.95 0.99 -11.67
CA ALA A 24 -14.16 0.63 -10.92
C ALA A 24 -14.08 1.10 -9.45
N LEU A 25 -13.16 2.02 -9.14
CA LEU A 25 -13.38 3.01 -8.12
C LEU A 25 -14.46 3.91 -8.67
N ARG A 26 -15.70 3.67 -8.24
CA ARG A 26 -16.79 4.64 -8.34
C ARG A 26 -16.16 6.00 -8.07
N GLU A 27 -15.93 6.79 -9.11
CA GLU A 27 -15.56 8.19 -8.95
C GLU A 27 -16.83 8.85 -8.42
N GLU A 28 -17.11 8.63 -7.13
CA GLU A 28 -17.73 9.65 -6.33
C GLU A 28 -16.79 10.84 -6.49
N HIS A 29 -17.13 11.68 -7.46
CA HIS A 29 -16.65 13.04 -7.61
C HIS A 29 -17.13 13.83 -6.39
N SER A 30 -16.69 13.40 -5.22
CA SER A 30 -16.55 14.26 -4.07
C SER A 30 -15.39 15.16 -4.43
N ASN A 31 -15.71 16.29 -5.09
CA ASN A 31 -14.79 17.42 -5.28
C ASN A 31 -14.46 18.10 -3.93
N GLN A 32 -14.55 17.36 -2.81
CA GLN A 32 -14.12 17.85 -1.52
C GLN A 32 -12.60 17.85 -1.56
N ARG A 33 -12.04 19.06 -1.63
CA ARG A 33 -10.62 19.29 -1.39
C ARG A 33 -10.31 18.79 0.02
N VAL A 34 -9.81 17.56 0.10
CA VAL A 34 -9.35 16.98 1.37
C VAL A 34 -8.23 17.88 1.89
N SER A 35 -8.39 18.36 3.13
CA SER A 35 -7.40 19.24 3.74
C SER A 35 -6.08 18.49 3.93
N ARG A 36 -4.95 19.21 3.81
CA ARG A 36 -3.62 18.66 4.12
C ARG A 36 -3.57 18.04 5.52
N ALA A 37 -4.25 18.66 6.49
CA ALA A 37 -4.33 18.15 7.86
C ALA A 37 -5.07 16.81 7.93
N GLN A 38 -6.13 16.63 7.15
CA GLN A 38 -6.88 15.36 7.06
C GLN A 38 -6.03 14.26 6.43
N LEU A 39 -5.23 14.57 5.41
CA LEU A 39 -4.31 13.59 4.81
C LEU A 39 -3.21 13.17 5.79
N ILE A 40 -2.65 14.13 6.55
CA ILE A 40 -1.64 13.84 7.58
C ILE A 40 -2.26 12.95 8.67
N SER A 41 -3.44 13.30 9.18
CA SER A 41 -4.09 12.50 10.22
C SER A 41 -4.48 11.11 9.72
N GLN A 42 -5.00 11.00 8.51
CA GLN A 42 -5.32 9.71 7.90
C GLN A 42 -4.08 8.83 7.77
N GLY A 43 -2.96 9.37 7.27
CA GLY A 43 -1.70 8.65 7.17
C GLY A 43 -1.18 8.20 8.53
N PHE A 44 -1.20 9.09 9.52
CA PHE A 44 -0.77 8.80 10.89
C PHE A 44 -1.61 7.71 11.56
N ILE A 45 -2.95 7.83 11.49
CA ILE A 45 -3.87 6.85 12.06
C ILE A 45 -3.68 5.50 11.37
N THR A 46 -3.57 5.49 10.04
CA THR A 46 -3.36 4.24 9.27
C THR A 46 -2.03 3.57 9.66
N ALA A 47 -0.97 4.35 9.85
CA ALA A 47 0.33 3.84 10.26
C ALA A 47 0.30 3.23 11.68
N ILE A 48 -0.29 3.94 12.65
CA ILE A 48 -0.38 3.46 14.03
C ILE A 48 -1.31 2.25 14.15
N ALA A 49 -2.44 2.27 13.44
CA ALA A 49 -3.42 1.19 13.45
C ALA A 49 -2.92 -0.08 12.75
N ASN A 50 -1.72 -0.09 12.17
CA ASN A 50 -1.14 -1.26 11.54
C ASN A 50 -0.34 -2.10 12.55
N PRO A 51 -0.92 -3.15 13.17
CA PRO A 51 -0.24 -3.97 14.18
C PRO A 51 0.98 -4.70 13.61
N LYS A 52 1.06 -4.93 12.29
CA LYS A 52 2.21 -5.59 11.67
C LYS A 52 3.47 -4.74 11.78
N GLY A 53 3.35 -3.41 11.70
CA GLY A 53 4.47 -2.49 11.87
C GLY A 53 5.08 -2.63 13.27
N TRP A 54 4.23 -2.63 14.30
CA TRP A 54 4.65 -2.86 15.68
C TRP A 54 5.33 -4.21 15.87
N ALA A 55 4.72 -5.29 15.37
CA ALA A 55 5.27 -6.64 15.47
C ALA A 55 6.65 -6.75 14.80
N PHE A 56 6.83 -6.11 13.63
CA PHE A 56 8.10 -6.05 12.94
C PHE A 56 9.17 -5.33 13.77
N PHE A 57 8.88 -4.15 14.31
CA PHE A 57 9.85 -3.41 15.12
C PHE A 57 10.21 -4.15 16.41
N VAL A 58 9.24 -4.77 17.10
CA VAL A 58 9.52 -5.57 18.30
C VAL A 58 10.44 -6.75 18.00
N ALA A 59 10.30 -7.38 16.83
CA ALA A 59 11.16 -8.50 16.43
C ALA A 59 12.53 -8.03 15.92
N LEU A 60 12.58 -6.90 15.21
CA LEU A 60 13.78 -6.44 14.53
C LEU A 60 14.71 -5.61 15.43
N LEU A 61 14.18 -4.80 16.34
CA LEU A 61 14.96 -3.83 17.12
C LEU A 61 15.95 -4.45 18.12
N PRO A 62 15.62 -5.50 18.90
CA PRO A 62 16.49 -5.99 19.98
C PRO A 62 17.90 -6.38 19.55
N PRO A 63 18.11 -7.05 18.39
CA PRO A 63 19.44 -7.36 17.87
C PRO A 63 20.34 -6.15 17.58
N PHE A 64 19.78 -4.93 17.41
CA PHE A 64 20.54 -3.73 17.10
C PHE A 64 20.86 -2.87 18.32
N ILE A 65 20.45 -3.29 19.52
CA ILE A 65 20.69 -2.56 20.77
C ILE A 65 21.77 -3.27 21.57
N ASP A 66 22.84 -2.54 21.89
CA ASP A 66 23.85 -2.95 22.85
C ASP A 66 23.51 -2.38 24.24
N ALA A 67 23.31 -3.27 25.20
CA ALA A 67 22.98 -2.93 26.58
C ALA A 67 24.13 -2.23 27.33
N ALA A 68 25.38 -2.35 26.86
CA ALA A 68 26.55 -1.72 27.47
C ALA A 68 26.72 -0.24 27.07
N GLN A 69 25.96 0.25 26.07
CA GLN A 69 26.08 1.59 25.51
C GLN A 69 24.84 2.46 25.82
N PRO A 70 24.95 3.80 25.75
CA PRO A 70 23.81 4.69 25.98
C PRO A 70 22.65 4.40 25.02
N LEU A 71 21.49 4.04 25.56
CA LEU A 71 20.30 3.66 24.78
C LEU A 71 19.78 4.81 23.90
N SER A 72 19.80 6.05 24.41
CA SER A 72 19.26 7.22 23.72
C SER A 72 19.97 7.49 22.39
N ALA A 73 21.31 7.42 22.37
CA ALA A 73 22.10 7.63 21.16
C ALA A 73 21.80 6.56 20.10
N GLN A 74 21.73 5.29 20.51
CA GLN A 74 21.41 4.17 19.62
C GLN A 74 20.00 4.30 19.02
N LEU A 75 19.00 4.63 19.84
CA LEU A 75 17.63 4.83 19.37
C LEU A 75 17.52 6.01 18.39
N VAL A 76 18.19 7.13 18.67
CA VAL A 76 18.20 8.28 17.76
C VAL A 76 18.83 7.88 16.41
N SER A 77 19.96 7.18 16.42
CA SER A 77 20.60 6.69 15.19
C SER A 77 19.71 5.71 14.42
N LEU A 78 19.09 4.73 15.10
CA LEU A 78 18.19 3.77 14.48
C LEU A 78 16.97 4.46 13.86
N ILE A 79 16.31 5.35 14.60
CA ILE A 79 15.17 6.13 14.11
C ILE A 79 15.58 6.97 12.89
N ALA A 80 16.74 7.63 12.93
CA ALA A 80 17.22 8.44 11.82
C ALA A 80 17.45 7.62 10.54
N ILE A 81 18.04 6.43 10.67
CA ILE A 81 18.26 5.50 9.54
C ILE A 81 16.90 5.07 8.96
N ILE A 82 15.99 4.59 9.82
CA ILE A 82 14.66 4.13 9.42
C ILE A 82 13.90 5.25 8.70
N LEU A 83 13.84 6.45 9.27
CA LEU A 83 13.13 7.58 8.69
C LEU A 83 13.72 8.01 7.34
N THR A 84 15.04 7.98 7.19
CA THR A 84 15.71 8.34 5.94
C THR A 84 15.41 7.33 4.83
N LEU A 85 15.45 6.04 5.15
CA LEU A 85 15.07 4.97 4.21
C LEU A 85 13.59 5.06 3.84
N GLU A 86 12.70 5.14 4.81
CA GLU A 86 11.25 5.26 4.58
C GLU A 86 10.92 6.48 3.72
N PHE A 87 11.48 7.64 4.07
CA PHE A 87 11.28 8.85 3.29
C PHE A 87 11.80 8.72 1.86
N GLY A 88 12.99 8.14 1.67
CA GLY A 88 13.57 7.86 0.36
C GLY A 88 12.69 6.93 -0.47
N CYS A 89 12.25 5.80 0.09
CA CYS A 89 11.35 4.85 -0.54
C CYS A 89 10.00 5.50 -0.92
N LEU A 90 9.41 6.28 -0.02
CA LEU A 90 8.15 6.99 -0.28
C LEU A 90 8.32 8.09 -1.34
N LEU A 91 9.45 8.79 -1.39
CA LEU A 91 9.74 9.75 -2.46
C LEU A 91 9.91 9.07 -3.82
N ILE A 92 10.62 7.94 -3.88
CA ILE A 92 10.75 7.14 -5.10
C ILE A 92 9.37 6.66 -5.54
N TYR A 93 8.56 6.16 -4.60
CA TYR A 93 7.19 5.73 -4.88
C TYR A 93 6.30 6.88 -5.36
N ALA A 94 6.36 8.05 -4.73
CA ALA A 94 5.55 9.20 -5.09
C ALA A 94 5.97 9.81 -6.43
N SER A 95 7.28 9.89 -6.71
CA SER A 95 7.81 10.40 -7.98
C SER A 95 7.54 9.42 -9.13
N GLY A 96 7.84 8.13 -8.93
CA GLY A 96 7.51 7.07 -9.87
C GLY A 96 6.00 6.97 -10.12
N GLY A 97 5.18 7.12 -9.08
CA GLY A 97 3.74 7.14 -9.15
C GLY A 97 3.17 8.30 -9.99
N ARG A 98 3.81 9.48 -9.99
CA ARG A 98 3.40 10.59 -10.88
C ARG A 98 3.65 10.26 -12.35
N THR A 99 4.82 9.70 -12.67
CA THR A 99 5.18 9.27 -14.03
C THR A 99 4.31 8.09 -14.49
N LEU A 100 4.05 7.13 -13.61
CA LEU A 100 3.11 6.05 -13.87
C LEU A 100 1.71 6.59 -14.09
N ARG A 101 1.23 7.54 -13.28
CA ARG A 101 -0.09 8.16 -13.47
C ARG A 101 -0.22 8.85 -14.82
N THR A 102 0.78 9.59 -15.28
CA THR A 102 0.72 10.25 -16.60
C THR A 102 0.70 9.23 -17.75
N LEU A 103 1.51 8.17 -17.66
CA LEU A 103 1.49 7.06 -18.62
C LEU A 103 0.19 6.25 -18.57
N LEU A 104 -0.39 6.07 -17.40
CA LEU A 104 -1.61 5.29 -17.18
C LEU A 104 -2.87 6.06 -17.58
N MET A 105 -2.91 7.39 -17.45
CA MET A 105 -4.05 8.22 -17.84
C MET A 105 -4.26 8.31 -19.37
N GLN A 106 -3.34 7.76 -20.18
CA GLN A 106 -3.61 7.51 -21.59
C GLN A 106 -4.61 6.36 -21.72
N SER A 107 -5.72 6.61 -22.43
CA SER A 107 -6.92 5.77 -22.48
C SER A 107 -6.68 4.28 -22.84
N GLY A 108 -5.60 3.96 -23.55
CA GLY A 108 -5.21 2.57 -23.86
C GLY A 108 -4.58 1.82 -22.68
N ASN A 109 -3.83 2.51 -21.82
CA ASN A 109 -3.00 1.88 -20.78
C ASN A 109 -3.81 1.49 -19.54
N VAL A 110 -4.87 2.22 -19.21
CA VAL A 110 -5.80 1.86 -18.10
C VAL A 110 -6.42 0.48 -18.32
N ARG A 111 -6.79 0.15 -19.57
CA ARG A 111 -7.45 -1.13 -19.86
C ARG A 111 -6.49 -2.32 -19.69
N ILE A 112 -5.23 -2.16 -20.12
CA ILE A 112 -4.20 -3.19 -19.94
C ILE A 112 -3.90 -3.37 -18.44
N MET A 113 -3.78 -2.28 -17.69
CA MET A 113 -3.57 -2.32 -16.24
C MET A 113 -4.72 -3.02 -15.50
N ASN A 114 -5.97 -2.68 -15.82
CA ASN A 114 -7.15 -3.32 -15.25
C ASN A 114 -7.19 -4.82 -15.54
N ARG A 115 -6.76 -5.24 -16.73
CA ARG A 115 -6.66 -6.66 -17.07
C ARG A 115 -5.60 -7.36 -16.22
N ILE A 116 -4.37 -6.82 -16.18
CA ILE A 116 -3.27 -7.41 -15.40
C ILE A 116 -3.65 -7.53 -13.92
N ALA A 117 -4.14 -6.43 -13.32
CA ALA A 117 -4.58 -6.41 -11.93
C ALA A 117 -5.76 -7.36 -11.69
N GLY A 118 -6.73 -7.41 -12.61
CA GLY A 118 -7.87 -8.33 -12.56
C GLY A 118 -7.44 -9.80 -12.58
N THR A 119 -6.51 -10.18 -13.47
CA THR A 119 -5.94 -11.54 -13.51
C THR A 119 -5.19 -11.90 -12.25
N LEU A 120 -4.41 -10.97 -11.70
CA LEU A 120 -3.66 -11.21 -10.46
C LEU A 120 -4.63 -11.40 -9.28
N MET A 121 -5.65 -10.54 -9.14
CA MET A 121 -6.66 -10.70 -8.08
C MET A 121 -7.46 -11.99 -8.22
N ALA A 122 -7.90 -12.35 -9.43
CA ALA A 122 -8.61 -13.60 -9.66
C ALA A 122 -7.71 -14.81 -9.37
N GLY A 123 -6.44 -14.77 -9.77
CA GLY A 123 -5.46 -15.82 -9.49
C GLY A 123 -5.21 -15.99 -7.98
N VAL A 124 -5.00 -14.91 -7.25
CA VAL A 124 -4.87 -14.93 -5.78
C VAL A 124 -6.17 -15.42 -5.12
N GLY A 125 -7.34 -15.02 -5.65
CA GLY A 125 -8.63 -15.47 -5.16
C GLY A 125 -8.84 -16.98 -5.31
N LEU A 126 -8.49 -17.53 -6.47
CA LEU A 126 -8.50 -18.98 -6.72
C LEU A 126 -7.51 -19.70 -5.80
N TRP A 127 -6.28 -19.20 -5.70
CA TRP A 127 -5.27 -19.80 -4.83
C TRP A 127 -5.70 -19.76 -3.35
N LEU A 128 -6.29 -18.65 -2.88
CA LEU A 128 -6.77 -18.55 -1.50
C LEU A 128 -7.95 -19.49 -1.22
N ALA A 129 -8.83 -19.71 -2.22
CA ALA A 129 -9.98 -20.59 -2.10
C ALA A 129 -9.59 -22.08 -2.14
N PHE A 130 -8.59 -22.45 -2.95
CA PHE A 130 -8.27 -23.85 -3.24
C PHE A 130 -6.89 -24.32 -2.74
N GLY A 131 -6.04 -23.41 -2.26
CA GLY A 131 -4.75 -23.70 -1.62
C GLY A 131 -4.75 -23.45 -0.10
#